data_AF-A0A6M1SYD6-F1
#
_entry.id   AF-A0A6M1SYD6-F1
#
_cell.length_a   1.000
_cell.length_b   1.000
_cell.length_c   1.000
_cell.angle_alpha   90.00
_cell.angle_beta   90.00
_cell.angle_gamma   90.00
#
_symmetry.space_group_name_H-M   'P 1'
#
loop_
_entity.id
_entity.type
_entity.pdbx_description
1 polymer ?
#
loop_
_entity_poly.entity_id
_entity_poly.type
_entity_poly.pdbx_seq_one_letter_code
_entity_poly.pdbx_strand_id
1 'polypeptide(L)'
;MARAGRKRKIGVLREKNGKPSRAGKRITTEQENMRAAVEYRQSVFGLSPKDAMDQKASTVHGRLCLQGAISQAQWQAAENWLDIVNAMSAALQSPRGFKTAGSCTPMTISEELEAAKYQAIKDAYDKANDAIEDHAPVEECKARLIAMRTIVIEGVDQPSMHGTLRTALNGLAKHFGLESRSKAA
;
A
#
# COMPACT_ATOMS: atom_id res chain seq x y z
N MET A 1 13.74 33.30 60.10
CA MET A 1 14.54 32.91 58.92
C MET A 1 13.65 32.15 57.94
N ALA A 2 13.45 32.65 56.72
CA ALA A 2 12.61 31.98 55.72
C ALA A 2 13.32 30.73 55.19
N ARG A 3 12.64 29.57 55.23
CA ARG A 3 13.18 28.32 54.67
C ARG A 3 13.29 28.45 53.15
N ALA A 4 14.46 28.12 52.61
CA ALA A 4 14.67 28.12 51.16
C ALA A 4 13.64 27.20 50.48
N GLY A 5 12.93 27.73 49.49
CA GLY A 5 11.95 26.96 48.72
C GLY A 5 12.59 25.77 48.02
N ARG A 6 11.76 24.77 47.69
CA ARG A 6 12.20 23.54 47.02
C ARG A 6 12.96 23.87 45.73
N LYS A 7 14.21 23.39 45.62
CA LYS A 7 15.04 23.56 44.41
C LYS A 7 14.30 23.04 43.19
N ARG A 8 14.30 23.82 42.11
CA ARG A 8 13.67 23.44 40.83
C ARG A 8 14.47 22.31 40.18
N LYS A 9 13.78 21.31 39.62
CA LYS A 9 14.41 20.29 38.77
C LYS A 9 15.03 20.97 37.53
N ILE A 10 16.30 20.71 37.28
CA ILE A 10 17.08 21.22 36.14
C ILE A 10 16.60 20.49 34.87
N GLY A 11 16.48 21.20 33.74
CA GLY A 11 16.13 20.60 32.44
C GLY A 11 14.63 20.40 32.14
N VAL A 12 13.73 20.94 32.97
CA VAL A 12 12.27 20.82 32.75
C VAL A 12 11.70 22.13 32.19
N LEU A 13 11.16 22.10 30.97
CA LEU A 13 10.41 23.21 30.36
C LEU A 13 9.20 23.56 31.22
N ARG A 14 8.91 24.86 31.39
CA ARG A 14 7.82 25.36 32.26
C ARG A 14 6.90 26.29 31.51
N GLU A 15 5.63 26.25 31.87
CA GLU A 15 4.63 27.23 31.43
C GLU A 15 4.83 28.58 32.14
N LYS A 16 4.20 29.65 31.64
CA LYS A 16 4.26 31.00 32.25
C LYS A 16 3.78 31.01 33.71
N ASN A 17 2.94 30.05 34.10
CA ASN A 17 2.45 29.83 35.47
C ASN A 17 3.46 29.09 36.39
N GLY A 18 4.66 28.77 35.90
CA GLY A 18 5.72 28.09 36.65
C GLY A 18 5.52 26.58 36.82
N LYS A 19 4.40 26.01 36.35
CA LYS A 19 4.19 24.56 36.36
C LYS A 19 5.11 23.90 35.32
N PRO A 20 5.64 22.69 35.60
CA PRO A 20 6.26 21.85 34.58
C PRO A 20 5.31 21.73 33.39
N SER A 21 5.77 22.12 32.20
CA SER A 21 4.95 22.02 31.00
C SER A 21 4.62 20.54 30.76
N ARG A 22 3.34 20.22 30.65
CA ARG A 22 2.89 18.89 30.22
C ARG A 22 3.21 18.61 28.73
N ALA A 23 3.56 19.65 27.98
CA ALA A 23 4.02 19.57 26.60
C ALA A 23 5.54 19.34 26.49
N GLY A 24 6.27 19.26 27.61
CA GLY A 24 7.69 18.90 27.63
C GLY A 24 7.91 17.53 26.97
N LYS A 25 8.65 17.52 25.85
CA LYS A 25 8.87 16.36 24.95
C LYS A 25 7.62 15.83 24.23
N ARG A 26 6.76 16.72 23.74
CA ARG A 26 5.82 16.41 22.65
C ARG A 26 6.16 17.13 21.34
N ILE A 27 7.45 17.34 21.04
CA ILE A 27 7.87 16.98 19.68
C ILE A 27 7.63 15.48 19.69
N THR A 28 6.49 15.09 19.12
CA THR A 28 5.96 13.75 19.29
C THR A 28 7.04 12.79 18.80
N THR A 29 7.31 11.72 19.52
CA THR A 29 8.17 10.62 19.05
C THR A 29 7.87 10.28 17.59
N GLU A 30 6.61 10.42 17.20
CA GLU A 30 6.10 10.32 15.84
C GLU A 30 6.73 11.29 14.82
N GLN A 31 6.87 12.59 15.11
CA GLN A 31 7.53 13.55 14.21
C GLN A 31 9.03 13.26 14.05
N GLU A 32 9.70 12.88 15.14
CA GLU A 32 11.12 12.47 15.09
C GLU A 32 11.28 11.15 14.33
N ASN A 33 10.38 10.18 14.53
CA ASN A 33 10.36 8.90 13.82
C ASN A 33 10.08 9.11 12.31
N MET A 34 9.16 10.01 11.96
CA MET A 34 8.86 10.31 10.56
C MET A 34 10.01 11.04 9.88
N ARG A 35 10.75 11.88 10.60
CA ARG A 35 11.87 12.64 10.04
C ARG A 35 12.93 11.74 9.42
N ALA A 36 13.32 10.66 10.12
CA ALA A 36 14.29 9.70 9.60
C ALA A 36 13.79 9.00 8.32
N ALA A 37 12.51 8.62 8.27
CA ALA A 37 11.92 8.00 7.08
C ALA A 37 11.83 8.98 5.90
N VAL A 38 11.50 10.25 6.15
CA VAL A 38 11.44 11.30 5.14
C VAL A 38 12.84 11.60 4.59
N GLU A 39 13.85 11.74 5.45
CA GLU A 39 15.24 11.96 5.05
C GLU A 39 15.81 10.78 4.25
N TYR A 40 15.47 9.54 4.64
CA TYR A 40 15.82 8.34 3.86
C TYR A 40 15.19 8.37 2.46
N ARG A 41 13.89 8.68 2.37
CA ARG A 41 13.18 8.74 1.07
C ARG A 41 13.72 9.84 0.16
N GLN A 42 14.10 10.99 0.72
CA GLN A 42 14.75 12.06 -0.04
C GLN A 42 16.11 11.62 -0.57
N SER A 43 16.96 11.05 0.30
CA SER A 43 18.34 10.72 -0.06
C SER A 43 18.47 9.51 -0.98
N VAL A 44 17.66 8.47 -0.76
CA VAL A 44 17.73 7.22 -1.53
C VAL A 44 16.88 7.28 -2.81
N PHE A 45 15.70 7.90 -2.75
CA PHE A 45 14.77 7.91 -3.89
C PHE A 45 14.69 9.26 -4.62
N GLY A 46 15.40 10.28 -4.14
CA GLY A 46 15.40 11.61 -4.78
C GLY A 46 14.05 12.32 -4.73
N LEU A 47 13.17 11.95 -3.79
CA LEU A 47 11.83 12.55 -3.68
C LEU A 47 11.89 13.96 -3.07
N SER A 48 10.94 14.82 -3.45
CA SER A 48 10.77 16.11 -2.78
C SER A 48 10.36 15.91 -1.32
N PRO A 49 10.59 16.89 -0.42
CA PRO A 49 10.15 16.76 0.97
C PRO A 49 8.64 16.53 1.13
N LYS A 50 7.84 17.09 0.22
CA LYS A 50 6.40 16.93 0.20
C LYS A 50 6.01 15.50 -0.23
N ASP A 51 6.62 15.00 -1.29
CA ASP A 51 6.32 13.66 -1.82
C ASP A 51 6.88 12.56 -0.92
N ALA A 52 7.99 12.81 -0.24
CA ALA A 52 8.55 11.89 0.75
C ALA A 52 7.61 11.67 1.97
N MET A 53 6.71 12.62 2.25
CA MET A 53 5.67 12.49 3.27
C MET A 53 4.41 11.77 2.76
N ASP A 54 4.25 11.63 1.45
CA ASP A 54 3.11 10.93 0.87
C ASP A 54 3.19 9.42 1.22
N GLN A 55 2.03 8.82 1.50
CA GLN A 55 1.91 7.39 1.72
C GLN A 55 2.43 6.58 0.52
N LYS A 56 2.24 7.09 -0.70
CA LYS A 56 2.75 6.47 -1.94
C LYS A 56 4.26 6.28 -1.96
N ALA A 57 5.02 7.07 -1.20
CA ALA A 57 6.48 6.92 -1.15
C ALA A 57 6.94 5.60 -0.51
N SER A 58 6.04 4.90 0.18
CA SER A 58 6.32 3.60 0.81
C SER A 58 6.46 2.45 -0.18
N THR A 59 5.81 2.51 -1.34
CA THR A 59 5.80 1.42 -2.35
C THR A 59 6.58 1.82 -3.60
N VAL A 60 7.07 0.84 -4.38
CA VAL A 60 7.84 1.15 -5.60
C VAL A 60 6.95 1.83 -6.64
N HIS A 61 5.80 1.25 -6.96
CA HIS A 61 4.85 1.83 -7.92
C HIS A 61 4.30 3.18 -7.46
N GLY A 62 4.12 3.39 -6.16
CA GLY A 62 3.77 4.69 -5.60
C GLY A 62 4.88 5.74 -5.81
N ARG A 63 6.14 5.38 -5.62
CA ARG A 63 7.28 6.26 -5.95
C ARG A 63 7.36 6.57 -7.45
N LEU A 64 7.15 5.56 -8.30
CA LEU A 64 7.09 5.76 -9.75
C LEU A 64 5.97 6.75 -10.13
N CYS A 65 4.83 6.73 -9.44
CA CYS A 65 3.76 7.69 -9.65
C CYS A 65 4.16 9.11 -9.22
N LEU A 66 4.79 9.25 -8.06
CA LEU A 66 5.26 10.55 -7.55
C LEU A 66 6.34 11.18 -8.45
N GLN A 67 7.18 10.35 -9.06
CA GLN A 67 8.19 10.78 -10.04
C GLN A 67 7.62 11.03 -11.44
N GLY A 68 6.32 10.79 -11.65
CA GLY A 68 5.67 10.93 -12.96
C GLY A 68 6.04 9.84 -13.97
N ALA A 69 6.70 8.76 -13.52
CA ALA A 69 7.02 7.62 -14.36
C ALA A 69 5.78 6.79 -14.70
N ILE A 70 4.77 6.74 -13.83
CA ILE A 70 3.44 6.17 -14.13
C ILE A 70 2.36 7.20 -13.81
N SER A 71 1.20 7.09 -14.46
CA SER A 71 0.07 7.98 -14.24
C SER A 71 -0.67 7.64 -12.93
N GLN A 72 -1.47 8.60 -12.44
CA GLN A 72 -2.33 8.39 -11.28
C GLN A 72 -3.34 7.24 -11.50
N ALA A 73 -3.85 7.08 -12.73
CA ALA A 73 -4.77 6.00 -13.08
C ALA A 73 -4.06 4.64 -13.08
N GLN A 74 -2.83 4.57 -13.59
CA GLN A 74 -2.00 3.37 -13.54
C GLN A 74 -1.67 2.96 -12.10
N TRP A 75 -1.35 3.94 -11.24
CA TRP A 75 -1.14 3.68 -9.81
C TRP A 75 -2.41 3.13 -9.14
N GLN A 76 -3.58 3.75 -9.37
CA GLN A 76 -4.85 3.24 -8.83
C GLN A 76 -5.17 1.84 -9.35
N ALA A 77 -4.89 1.55 -10.62
CA ALA A 77 -5.06 0.23 -11.20
C ALA A 77 -4.16 -0.82 -10.50
N ALA A 78 -2.92 -0.45 -10.16
CA ALA A 78 -2.01 -1.31 -9.41
C ALA A 78 -2.54 -1.62 -7.99
N GLU A 79 -3.05 -0.62 -7.26
CA GLU A 79 -3.64 -0.81 -5.93
C GLU A 79 -4.88 -1.72 -5.99
N ASN A 80 -5.80 -1.47 -6.95
CA ASN A 80 -7.00 -2.29 -7.12
C ASN A 80 -6.64 -3.76 -7.43
N TRP A 81 -5.62 -3.97 -8.28
CA TRP A 81 -5.14 -5.33 -8.58
C TRP A 81 -4.49 -5.97 -7.35
N LEU A 82 -3.70 -5.22 -6.57
CA LEU A 82 -3.08 -5.70 -5.33
C LEU A 82 -4.14 -6.14 -4.30
N ASP A 83 -5.26 -5.42 -4.19
CA ASP A 83 -6.39 -5.80 -3.34
C ASP A 83 -7.00 -7.14 -3.78
N ILE A 84 -7.15 -7.37 -5.09
CA ILE A 84 -7.65 -8.65 -5.64
C ILE A 84 -6.65 -9.78 -5.35
N VAL A 85 -5.35 -9.55 -5.53
CA VAL A 85 -4.29 -10.52 -5.22
C VAL A 85 -4.32 -10.88 -3.73
N ASN A 86 -4.44 -9.89 -2.85
CA ASN A 86 -4.52 -10.08 -1.41
C ASN A 86 -5.78 -10.86 -1.02
N ALA A 87 -6.93 -10.55 -1.63
CA ALA A 87 -8.18 -11.29 -1.41
C ALA A 87 -8.04 -12.76 -1.85
N MET A 88 -7.40 -13.01 -3.00
CA MET A 88 -7.14 -14.37 -3.49
C MET A 88 -6.17 -15.13 -2.58
N SER A 89 -5.09 -14.50 -2.13
CA SER A 89 -4.13 -15.08 -1.18
C SER A 89 -4.80 -15.40 0.16
N ALA A 90 -5.61 -14.50 0.68
CA ALA A 90 -6.38 -14.72 1.91
C ALA A 90 -7.36 -15.88 1.76
N ALA A 91 -8.04 -15.99 0.61
CA ALA A 91 -8.96 -17.08 0.34
C ALA A 91 -8.24 -18.44 0.24
N LEU A 92 -7.04 -18.48 -0.33
CA LEU A 92 -6.21 -19.70 -0.41
C LEU A 92 -5.64 -20.13 0.95
N GLN A 93 -5.28 -19.16 1.80
CA GLN A 93 -4.69 -19.41 3.12
C GLN A 93 -5.72 -19.60 4.24
N SER A 94 -7.01 -19.36 3.96
CA SER A 94 -8.07 -19.54 4.95
C SER A 94 -8.15 -21.02 5.38
N PRO A 95 -8.09 -21.31 6.70
CA PRO A 95 -8.31 -22.67 7.19
C PRO A 95 -9.66 -23.15 6.70
N ARG A 96 -9.68 -24.17 5.83
CA ARG A 96 -10.92 -24.86 5.48
C ARG A 96 -11.52 -25.36 6.78
N GLY A 97 -12.71 -24.85 7.13
CA GLY A 97 -13.33 -25.07 8.44
C GLY A 97 -13.17 -26.52 8.86
N PHE A 98 -12.52 -26.75 10.01
CA PHE A 98 -12.39 -28.09 10.56
C PHE A 98 -13.81 -28.64 10.73
N LYS A 99 -14.13 -29.73 10.04
CA LYS A 99 -15.29 -30.57 10.36
C LYS A 99 -15.00 -31.32 11.66
N THR A 100 -14.79 -30.60 12.75
CA THR A 100 -14.60 -31.23 14.06
C THR A 100 -15.98 -31.70 14.51
N ALA A 101 -16.21 -33.00 14.43
CA ALA A 101 -17.35 -33.64 15.07
C ALA A 101 -17.34 -33.27 16.57
N GLY A 102 -18.28 -32.41 16.99
CA GLY A 102 -18.47 -32.02 18.39
C GLY A 102 -18.22 -30.55 18.76
N SER A 103 -17.89 -29.65 17.84
CA SER A 103 -17.80 -28.20 18.17
C SER A 103 -19.18 -27.53 18.10
N CYS A 104 -19.74 -27.16 19.25
CA CYS A 104 -21.01 -26.44 19.39
C CYS A 104 -20.89 -24.92 19.14
N THR A 105 -20.10 -24.48 18.16
CA THR A 105 -20.17 -23.11 17.66
C THR A 105 -20.76 -23.13 16.24
N PRO A 106 -21.99 -22.61 16.03
CA PRO A 106 -22.55 -22.51 14.70
C PRO A 106 -21.87 -21.34 14.00
N MET A 107 -20.76 -21.59 13.32
CA MET A 107 -20.31 -20.68 12.25
C MET A 107 -21.12 -21.02 11.01
N THR A 108 -22.40 -20.64 11.03
CA THR A 108 -23.37 -20.77 9.93
C THR A 108 -23.06 -19.76 8.82
N ILE A 109 -21.89 -19.86 8.19
CA ILE A 109 -21.78 -19.41 6.81
C ILE A 109 -22.07 -20.66 5.98
N SER A 110 -23.13 -20.61 5.17
CA SER A 110 -23.45 -21.71 4.27
C SER A 110 -22.21 -22.00 3.40
N GLU A 111 -21.82 -23.27 3.31
CA GLU A 111 -20.70 -23.74 2.47
C GLU A 111 -20.86 -23.25 1.02
N GLU A 112 -22.11 -23.12 0.55
CA GLU A 112 -22.47 -22.54 -0.74
C GLU A 112 -22.11 -21.05 -0.86
N LEU A 113 -22.30 -20.28 0.22
CA LEU A 113 -21.95 -18.85 0.24
C LEU A 113 -20.42 -18.65 0.26
N GLU A 114 -19.68 -19.52 0.95
CA GLU A 114 -18.21 -19.49 0.92
C GLU A 114 -17.67 -19.88 -0.45
N ALA A 115 -18.23 -20.93 -1.06
CA ALA A 115 -17.88 -21.36 -2.41
C ALA A 115 -18.19 -20.26 -3.45
N ALA A 116 -19.36 -19.61 -3.36
CA ALA A 116 -19.73 -18.52 -4.25
C ALA A 116 -18.80 -17.31 -4.09
N LYS A 117 -18.41 -16.96 -2.85
CA LYS A 117 -17.43 -15.89 -2.59
C LYS A 117 -16.06 -16.23 -3.17
N TYR A 118 -15.58 -17.45 -2.96
CA TYR A 118 -14.31 -17.91 -3.52
C TYR A 118 -14.33 -17.85 -5.05
N GLN A 119 -15.42 -18.33 -5.68
CA GLN A 119 -15.56 -18.29 -7.12
C GLN A 119 -15.56 -16.85 -7.64
N ALA A 120 -16.26 -15.93 -6.98
CA ALA A 120 -16.25 -14.52 -7.36
C ALA A 120 -14.85 -13.88 -7.25
N ILE A 121 -14.07 -14.20 -6.20
CA ILE A 121 -12.70 -13.72 -6.04
C ILE A 121 -11.80 -14.29 -7.15
N LYS A 122 -11.93 -15.59 -7.43
CA LYS A 122 -11.18 -16.26 -8.49
C LYS A 122 -11.50 -15.66 -9.86
N ASP A 123 -12.77 -15.47 -10.18
CA ASP A 123 -13.21 -14.88 -11.44
C ASP A 123 -12.70 -13.44 -11.59
N ALA A 124 -12.65 -12.65 -10.50
CA ALA A 124 -12.09 -11.31 -10.51
C ALA A 124 -10.57 -11.32 -10.74
N TYR A 125 -9.86 -12.26 -10.09
CA TYR A 125 -8.43 -12.46 -10.26
C TYR A 125 -8.07 -12.87 -11.70
N ASP A 126 -8.80 -13.84 -12.25
CA ASP A 126 -8.59 -14.33 -13.62
C ASP A 126 -8.85 -13.20 -14.63
N LYS A 127 -9.97 -12.47 -14.52
CA LYS A 127 -10.28 -11.33 -15.40
C LYS A 127 -9.25 -10.20 -15.32
N ALA A 128 -8.73 -9.92 -14.14
CA ALA A 128 -7.72 -8.88 -13.97
C ALA A 128 -6.38 -9.30 -14.58
N ASN A 129 -6.00 -10.58 -14.50
CA ASN A 129 -4.80 -11.08 -15.17
C ASN A 129 -4.97 -11.15 -16.69
N ASP A 130 -6.15 -11.55 -17.18
CA ASP A 130 -6.46 -11.50 -18.61
C ASP A 130 -6.30 -10.07 -19.17
N ALA A 131 -6.68 -9.05 -18.37
CA ALA A 131 -6.48 -7.66 -18.74
C ALA A 131 -5.01 -7.20 -18.75
N ILE A 132 -4.14 -7.81 -17.94
CA ILE A 132 -2.68 -7.55 -17.99
C ILE A 132 -2.08 -8.11 -19.28
N GLU A 133 -2.56 -9.29 -19.69
CA GLU A 133 -2.12 -9.96 -20.90
C GLU A 133 -2.52 -9.20 -22.17
N ASP A 134 -3.71 -8.57 -22.19
CA ASP A 134 -4.23 -7.77 -23.32
C ASP A 134 -4.08 -8.48 -24.68
N HIS A 135 -4.24 -9.81 -24.69
CA HIS A 135 -4.05 -10.69 -25.85
C HIS A 135 -2.68 -10.56 -26.56
N ALA A 136 -1.65 -10.13 -25.84
CA ALA A 136 -0.28 -10.08 -26.34
C ALA A 136 0.28 -11.50 -26.60
N PRO A 137 1.38 -11.63 -27.38
CA PRO A 137 2.07 -12.90 -27.49
C PRO A 137 2.54 -13.40 -26.12
N VAL A 138 2.56 -14.73 -25.94
CA VAL A 138 2.79 -15.42 -24.65
C VAL A 138 4.02 -14.90 -23.88
N GLU A 139 5.11 -14.60 -24.57
CA GLU A 139 6.34 -14.12 -23.93
C GLU A 139 6.18 -12.70 -23.35
N GLU A 140 5.41 -11.83 -24.01
CA GLU A 140 5.08 -10.51 -23.47
C GLU A 140 4.12 -10.60 -22.29
N CYS A 141 3.13 -11.51 -22.34
CA CYS A 141 2.23 -11.77 -21.21
C CYS A 141 3.02 -12.17 -19.95
N LYS A 142 3.94 -13.14 -20.09
CA LYS A 142 4.83 -13.54 -19.00
C LYS A 142 5.66 -12.37 -18.48
N ALA A 143 6.26 -11.59 -19.38
CA ALA A 143 7.07 -10.43 -18.98
C ALA A 143 6.25 -9.39 -18.19
N ARG A 144 4.99 -9.15 -18.58
CA ARG A 144 4.07 -8.25 -17.88
C ARG A 144 3.69 -8.76 -16.50
N LEU A 145 3.34 -10.04 -16.38
CA LEU A 145 3.04 -10.67 -15.09
C LEU A 145 4.25 -10.67 -14.15
N ILE A 146 5.44 -10.94 -14.68
CA ILE A 146 6.70 -10.87 -13.92
C ILE A 146 6.93 -9.43 -13.43
N ALA A 147 6.80 -8.43 -14.30
CA ALA A 147 6.97 -7.03 -13.91
C ALA A 147 5.99 -6.61 -12.82
N MET A 148 4.71 -7.00 -12.94
CA MET A 148 3.69 -6.74 -11.93
C MET A 148 4.06 -7.39 -10.59
N ARG A 149 4.44 -8.67 -10.60
CA ARG A 149 4.85 -9.38 -9.38
C ARG A 149 6.09 -8.75 -8.74
N THR A 150 7.16 -8.57 -9.49
CA THR A 150 8.45 -8.10 -8.95
C THR A 150 8.36 -6.67 -8.43
N ILE A 151 7.68 -5.78 -9.15
CA ILE A 151 7.63 -4.36 -8.75
C ILE A 151 6.51 -4.08 -7.76
N VAL A 152 5.31 -4.63 -7.97
CA VAL A 152 4.12 -4.29 -7.16
C VAL A 152 4.00 -5.18 -5.92
N ILE A 153 4.20 -6.49 -6.06
CA ILE A 153 4.07 -7.44 -4.93
C ILE A 153 5.38 -7.50 -4.12
N GLU A 154 6.49 -7.79 -4.78
CA GLU A 154 7.78 -8.01 -4.11
C GLU A 154 8.46 -6.68 -3.73
N GLY A 155 8.04 -5.56 -4.34
CA GLY A 155 8.57 -4.24 -4.02
C GLY A 155 10.03 -4.05 -4.45
N VAL A 156 10.49 -4.80 -5.45
CA VAL A 156 11.83 -4.68 -6.01
C VAL A 156 11.80 -3.73 -7.21
N ASP A 157 12.55 -2.63 -7.11
CA ASP A 157 12.65 -1.67 -8.21
C ASP A 157 13.61 -2.18 -9.29
N GLN A 158 13.08 -2.50 -10.46
CA GLN A 158 13.85 -2.97 -11.62
C GLN A 158 13.62 -2.05 -12.82
N PRO A 159 14.52 -1.08 -13.07
CA PRO A 159 14.36 -0.06 -14.11
C PRO A 159 14.14 -0.62 -15.52
N SER A 160 14.74 -1.77 -15.84
CA SER A 160 14.56 -2.43 -17.14
C SER A 160 13.12 -2.90 -17.39
N MET A 161 12.31 -3.08 -16.34
CA MET A 161 10.93 -3.55 -16.42
C MET A 161 9.91 -2.41 -16.35
N HIS A 162 10.31 -1.15 -16.15
CA HIS A 162 9.37 -0.02 -16.03
C HIS A 162 8.50 0.16 -17.28
N GLY A 163 9.05 -0.07 -18.47
CA GLY A 163 8.29 -0.03 -19.73
C GLY A 163 7.20 -1.10 -19.77
N THR A 164 7.58 -2.34 -19.45
CA THR A 164 6.67 -3.49 -19.38
C THR A 164 5.59 -3.29 -18.32
N LEU A 165 5.95 -2.75 -17.15
CA LEU A 165 5.01 -2.42 -16.09
C LEU A 165 3.96 -1.41 -16.57
N ARG A 166 4.36 -0.33 -17.27
CA ARG A 166 3.40 0.64 -17.82
C ARG A 166 2.40 -0.01 -18.76
N THR A 167 2.86 -0.91 -19.63
CA THR A 167 1.96 -1.62 -20.55
C THR A 167 0.95 -2.50 -19.81
N ALA A 168 1.39 -3.23 -18.79
CA ALA A 168 0.51 -4.01 -17.91
C ALA A 168 -0.52 -3.13 -17.20
N LEU A 169 -0.07 -2.02 -16.61
CA LEU A 169 -0.93 -1.09 -15.88
C LEU A 169 -1.93 -0.36 -16.78
N ASN A 170 -1.62 -0.16 -18.08
CA ASN A 170 -2.59 0.36 -19.04
C ASN A 170 -3.75 -0.63 -19.26
N GLY A 171 -3.44 -1.92 -19.43
CA GLY A 171 -4.46 -2.96 -19.55
C GLY A 171 -5.39 -3.00 -18.33
N LEU A 172 -4.81 -2.94 -17.13
CA LEU A 172 -5.59 -2.86 -15.89
C LEU A 172 -6.37 -1.55 -15.75
N ALA A 173 -5.79 -0.41 -16.10
CA ALA A 173 -6.49 0.88 -16.03
C ALA A 173 -7.72 0.90 -16.95
N LYS A 174 -7.65 0.27 -18.13
CA LYS A 174 -8.80 0.06 -19.01
C LYS A 174 -9.83 -0.86 -18.39
N HIS A 175 -9.40 -2.01 -17.85
CA HIS A 175 -10.27 -2.98 -17.21
C HIS A 175 -11.10 -2.38 -16.06
N PHE A 176 -10.46 -1.54 -15.23
CA PHE A 176 -11.13 -0.84 -14.14
C PHE A 176 -11.83 0.47 -14.55
N GLY A 177 -11.75 0.88 -15.82
CA GLY A 177 -12.36 2.11 -16.30
C GLY A 177 -11.75 3.39 -15.72
N LEU A 178 -10.46 3.34 -15.35
CA LEU A 178 -9.72 4.44 -14.73
C LEU A 178 -9.08 5.39 -15.75
N GLU A 179 -9.03 5.00 -17.02
CA GLU A 179 -8.72 5.95 -18.08
C GLU A 179 -9.84 6.98 -18.13
N SER A 180 -9.51 8.24 -17.78
CA SER A 180 -10.43 9.35 -18.04
C SER A 180 -10.84 9.24 -19.51
N ARG A 181 -12.15 9.16 -19.81
CA ARG A 181 -12.64 9.52 -21.14
C ARG A 181 -12.03 10.88 -21.42
N SER A 182 -10.97 10.94 -22.22
CA SER A 182 -10.43 12.20 -22.70
C SER A 182 -11.63 12.85 -23.38
N LYS A 183 -12.13 13.93 -22.80
CA LYS A 183 -13.20 14.71 -23.41
C LYS A 183 -12.77 14.94 -24.85
N ALA A 184 -13.51 14.34 -25.78
CA ALA A 184 -13.47 14.73 -27.17
C ALA A 184 -13.74 16.23 -27.19
N ALA A 185 -12.71 16.99 -27.53
CA ALA A 185 -12.76 18.41 -27.84
C ALA A 185 -12.46 18.53 -29.33
#